data_AF-A0A4R4Y7Y2-F1
#
_entry.id   AF-A0A4R4Y7Y2-F1
#
_cell.length_a   1.000
_cell.length_b   1.000
_cell.length_c   1.000
_cell.angle_alpha   90.00
_cell.angle_beta   90.00
_cell.angle_gamma   90.00
#
_symmetry.space_group_name_H-M   'P 1'
#
loop_
_entity.id
_entity.type
_entity.pdbx_description
1 polymer ?
#
loop_
_entity_poly.entity_id
_entity_poly.type
_entity_poly.pdbx_seq_one_letter_code
_entity_poly.pdbx_strand_id
1 'polypeptide(L)'
;MISPANPLRDPRDKRLPRVAGPCVLVLFGVTGDLSRKKLLPAIYDLANRGLLPPGFSLVGFARRDWEHEDFRQIAHESIKAHARTPFREDVWTHLSEGMHFVPGTFDDPGAFDALSMAVKELDDTRGTGGNYAFYLSIPPKFFPKVVEQLRRSGLADREEGSWRRVVIEKPFGRDLKTAVELNDTVHRVFPEESIFRIDHYLGKETVQNILALRFANTMFEPIWNRSFVDHVQITMAEDIGIGGRAGYYDGIGAARDVIQNHLLQLLALTAMEEPTSFSAEAVRAEKAKILSSVRVPGDLEASTARGQYAAGWQGGVNVRGYLEEDGIPADTRTETYAAVKLEIDNRRWAGVPFYLRTGKRLSRRVTEVAMVFQQAPHLPFSETDTEELGQNALVMRVQPDEGITVRFGSKVPGTSMEIRDVNMDFAYGESFTETSPEAYERLLLDVLIGDPPLFPRQEEVELSWRILDPIEEFWASRGGLDQYKSGGYGPDSADELMARDGRTWRRL
;
A
#
# COMPACT_ATOMS: atom_id res chain seq x y z
N MET A 1 17.19 -33.37 20.47
CA MET A 1 18.52 -33.32 19.84
C MET A 1 18.73 -31.91 19.30
N ILE A 2 19.77 -31.23 19.76
CA ILE A 2 20.13 -29.88 19.28
C ILE A 2 20.75 -30.06 17.89
N SER A 3 20.13 -29.47 16.86
CA SER A 3 20.66 -29.51 15.50
C SER A 3 22.05 -28.87 15.47
N PRO A 4 23.08 -29.49 14.86
CA PRO A 4 24.41 -28.91 14.82
C PRO A 4 24.36 -27.55 14.10
N ALA A 5 24.87 -26.51 14.77
CA ALA A 5 24.97 -25.18 14.20
C ALA A 5 25.85 -25.24 12.94
N ASN A 6 25.29 -24.82 11.80
CA ASN A 6 25.98 -24.85 10.51
C ASN A 6 27.27 -24.01 10.60
N PRO A 7 28.47 -24.60 10.46
CA PRO A 7 29.74 -23.92 10.64
C PRO A 7 30.06 -22.89 9.55
N LEU A 8 29.27 -22.85 8.46
CA LEU A 8 29.33 -21.83 7.41
C LEU A 8 28.46 -20.60 7.73
N ARG A 9 27.70 -20.63 8.83
CA ARG A 9 26.80 -19.56 9.25
C ARG A 9 27.51 -18.67 10.27
N ASP A 10 28.01 -17.50 9.86
CA ASP A 10 28.40 -16.47 10.83
C ASP A 10 27.11 -15.86 11.41
N PRO A 11 26.85 -15.97 12.74
CA PRO A 11 25.67 -15.38 13.36
C PRO A 11 25.62 -13.84 13.26
N ARG A 12 26.70 -13.18 12.84
CA ARG A 12 26.78 -11.74 12.54
C ARG A 12 26.48 -11.42 11.08
N ASP A 13 26.43 -12.41 10.19
CA ASP A 13 26.04 -12.19 8.80
C ASP A 13 24.53 -11.99 8.70
N LYS A 14 24.10 -10.74 8.83
CA LYS A 14 22.71 -10.31 8.74
C LYS A 14 22.16 -10.34 7.30
N ARG A 15 22.98 -10.71 6.31
CA ARG A 15 22.58 -10.75 4.88
C ARG A 15 21.92 -12.05 4.48
N LEU A 16 21.74 -13.02 5.39
CA LEU A 16 21.06 -14.26 5.04
C LEU A 16 19.61 -13.95 4.62
N PRO A 17 19.26 -14.15 3.34
CA PRO A 17 17.92 -13.88 2.89
C PRO A 17 16.94 -14.79 3.62
N ARG A 18 15.79 -14.24 4.01
CA ARG A 18 14.70 -15.05 4.56
C ARG A 18 14.04 -15.77 3.42
N VAL A 19 14.25 -17.08 3.35
CA VAL A 19 13.67 -17.96 2.33
C VAL A 19 12.32 -18.47 2.83
N ALA A 20 11.34 -18.56 1.95
CA ALA A 20 10.05 -19.17 2.26
C ALA A 20 10.20 -20.67 2.61
N GLY A 21 9.30 -21.19 3.44
CA GLY A 21 9.15 -22.63 3.62
C GLY A 21 8.52 -23.29 2.38
N PRO A 22 8.65 -24.62 2.21
CA PRO A 22 7.91 -25.33 1.18
C PRO A 22 6.40 -25.14 1.40
N CYS A 23 5.65 -24.96 0.31
CA CYS A 23 4.22 -24.67 0.33
C CYS A 23 3.58 -24.74 -1.06
N VAL A 24 2.26 -24.83 -1.09
CA VAL A 24 1.44 -24.59 -2.29
C VAL A 24 0.82 -23.20 -2.20
N LEU A 25 1.04 -22.39 -3.23
CA LEU A 25 0.31 -21.14 -3.45
C LEU A 25 -0.81 -21.40 -4.46
N VAL A 26 -2.06 -21.29 -4.02
CA VAL A 26 -3.24 -21.35 -4.88
C VAL A 26 -3.65 -19.94 -5.27
N LEU A 27 -3.62 -19.63 -6.56
CA LEU A 27 -3.96 -18.31 -7.11
C LEU A 27 -5.33 -18.34 -7.78
N PHE A 28 -6.34 -17.83 -7.07
CA PHE A 28 -7.68 -17.62 -7.62
C PHE A 28 -7.67 -16.39 -8.52
N GLY A 29 -8.26 -16.49 -9.70
CA GLY A 29 -8.29 -15.38 -10.65
C GLY A 29 -6.98 -15.18 -11.41
N VAL A 30 -6.23 -16.25 -11.62
CA VAL A 30 -4.92 -16.26 -12.32
C VAL A 30 -4.93 -15.65 -13.73
N THR A 31 -6.10 -15.52 -14.33
CA THR A 31 -6.27 -14.89 -15.66
C THR A 31 -6.39 -13.37 -15.62
N GLY A 32 -6.49 -12.78 -14.43
CA GLY A 32 -6.67 -11.35 -14.24
C GLY A 32 -5.42 -10.52 -14.46
N ASP A 33 -5.62 -9.22 -14.70
CA ASP A 33 -4.56 -8.24 -14.94
C ASP A 33 -3.54 -8.17 -13.79
N LEU A 34 -4.02 -8.20 -12.54
CA LEU A 34 -3.14 -8.19 -11.36
C LEU A 34 -2.22 -9.43 -11.35
N SER A 35 -2.78 -10.61 -11.59
CA SER A 35 -2.01 -11.85 -11.63
C SER A 35 -0.93 -11.81 -12.70
N ARG A 36 -1.30 -11.41 -13.93
CA ARG A 36 -0.38 -11.37 -15.06
C ARG A 36 0.70 -10.29 -14.93
N LYS A 37 0.31 -9.07 -14.59
CA LYS A 37 1.24 -7.93 -14.58
C LYS A 37 2.08 -7.85 -13.31
N LYS A 38 1.66 -8.49 -12.21
CA LYS A 38 2.29 -8.34 -10.89
C LYS A 38 2.62 -9.66 -10.19
N LEU A 39 1.63 -10.54 -9.96
CA LEU A 39 1.84 -11.70 -9.09
C LEU A 39 2.72 -12.79 -9.72
N LEU A 40 2.45 -13.20 -10.97
CA LEU A 40 3.25 -14.20 -11.67
C LEU A 40 4.71 -13.71 -11.87
N PRO A 41 4.96 -12.46 -12.31
CA PRO A 41 6.31 -11.88 -12.32
C PRO A 41 6.98 -11.88 -10.96
N ALA A 42 6.27 -11.49 -9.89
CA ALA A 42 6.82 -11.46 -8.54
C ALA A 42 7.20 -12.85 -8.02
N ILE A 43 6.39 -13.89 -8.28
CA ILE A 43 6.72 -15.28 -7.94
C ILE A 43 7.99 -15.73 -8.66
N TYR A 44 8.13 -15.38 -9.95
CA TYR A 44 9.34 -15.67 -10.71
C TYR A 44 10.56 -14.92 -10.16
N ASP A 45 10.44 -13.63 -9.85
CA ASP A 45 11.53 -12.83 -9.31
C ASP A 45 12.00 -13.40 -7.94
N LEU A 46 11.08 -13.89 -7.11
CA LEU A 46 11.43 -14.60 -5.87
C LEU A 46 12.19 -15.92 -6.15
N ALA A 47 11.74 -16.71 -7.12
CA ALA A 47 12.45 -17.94 -7.52
C ALA A 47 13.85 -17.64 -8.08
N ASN A 48 13.96 -16.61 -8.93
CA ASN A 48 15.21 -16.16 -9.56
C ASN A 48 16.25 -15.73 -8.51
N ARG A 49 15.78 -15.12 -7.41
CA ARG A 49 16.59 -14.72 -6.25
C ARG A 49 16.85 -15.84 -5.25
N GLY A 50 16.36 -17.07 -5.49
CA GLY A 50 16.53 -18.20 -4.59
C GLY A 50 15.73 -18.09 -3.29
N LEU A 51 14.65 -17.33 -3.28
CA LEU A 51 13.80 -17.07 -2.11
C LEU A 51 12.63 -18.05 -2.00
N LEU A 52 12.38 -18.85 -3.04
CA LEU A 52 11.42 -19.95 -3.05
C LEU A 52 12.17 -21.29 -3.05
N PRO A 53 11.80 -22.23 -2.15
CA PRO A 53 12.43 -23.55 -2.11
C PRO A 53 11.90 -24.46 -3.24
N PRO A 54 12.60 -25.57 -3.55
CA PRO A 54 12.12 -26.54 -4.55
C PRO A 54 10.74 -27.15 -4.27
N GLY A 55 10.37 -27.26 -2.99
CA GLY A 55 9.04 -27.71 -2.55
C GLY A 55 7.94 -26.66 -2.68
N PHE A 56 8.22 -25.51 -3.29
CA PHE A 56 7.19 -24.54 -3.68
C PHE A 56 6.42 -25.03 -4.91
N SER A 57 5.10 -24.87 -4.88
CA SER A 57 4.21 -25.17 -6.01
C SER A 57 3.18 -24.07 -6.20
N LEU A 58 2.73 -23.86 -7.43
CA LEU A 58 1.74 -22.85 -7.80
C LEU A 58 0.54 -23.52 -8.47
N VAL A 59 -0.66 -23.30 -7.94
CA VAL A 59 -1.90 -23.80 -8.54
C VAL A 59 -2.74 -22.62 -9.02
N GLY A 60 -2.94 -22.49 -10.33
CA GLY A 60 -3.88 -21.53 -10.89
C GLY A 60 -5.32 -22.06 -10.82
N PHE A 61 -6.27 -21.23 -10.39
CA PHE A 61 -7.70 -21.56 -10.41
C PHE A 61 -8.48 -20.51 -11.20
N ALA A 62 -9.17 -20.94 -12.27
CA ALA A 62 -10.05 -20.06 -13.05
C ALA A 62 -11.07 -20.84 -13.88
N ARG A 63 -12.12 -20.15 -14.35
CA ARG A 63 -13.19 -20.70 -15.21
C ARG A 63 -12.76 -21.13 -16.61
N ARG A 64 -11.48 -20.99 -16.97
CA ARG A 64 -11.00 -21.34 -18.31
C ARG A 64 -10.81 -22.85 -18.37
N ASP A 65 -11.17 -23.44 -19.50
CA ASP A 65 -10.88 -24.83 -19.79
C ASP A 65 -9.45 -24.91 -20.33
N TRP A 66 -8.49 -25.04 -19.42
CA TRP A 66 -7.06 -25.07 -19.71
C TRP A 66 -6.44 -26.31 -19.10
N GLU A 67 -5.48 -26.89 -19.82
CA GLU A 67 -4.57 -27.86 -19.26
C GLU A 67 -3.42 -27.17 -18.50
N HIS A 68 -2.59 -27.95 -17.82
CA HIS A 68 -1.44 -27.41 -17.09
C HIS A 68 -0.46 -26.68 -18.04
N GLU A 69 -0.27 -27.18 -19.26
CA GLU A 69 0.63 -26.57 -20.26
C GLU A 69 0.13 -25.22 -20.76
N ASP A 70 -1.18 -25.05 -20.96
CA ASP A 70 -1.76 -23.77 -21.33
C ASP A 70 -1.48 -22.70 -20.25
N PHE A 71 -1.65 -23.08 -18.98
CA PHE A 71 -1.35 -22.20 -17.86
C PHE A 71 0.14 -21.86 -17.79
N ARG A 72 1.03 -22.84 -17.96
CA ARG A 72 2.49 -22.63 -17.98
C ARG A 72 2.89 -21.66 -19.09
N GLN A 73 2.34 -21.82 -20.30
CA GLN A 73 2.61 -20.91 -21.41
C GLN A 73 2.21 -19.47 -21.09
N ILE A 74 1.03 -19.28 -20.50
CA ILE A 74 0.54 -17.95 -20.12
C ILE A 74 1.41 -17.34 -19.02
N ALA A 75 1.79 -18.13 -18.01
CA ALA A 75 2.69 -17.68 -16.96
C ALA A 75 4.05 -17.27 -17.55
N HIS A 76 4.61 -18.08 -18.45
CA HIS A 76 5.86 -17.80 -19.14
C HIS A 76 5.83 -16.47 -19.91
N GLU A 77 4.81 -16.24 -20.73
CA GLU A 77 4.64 -14.99 -21.49
C GLU A 77 4.54 -13.78 -20.55
N SER A 78 3.75 -13.93 -19.50
CA SER A 78 3.53 -12.89 -18.50
C SER A 78 4.81 -12.53 -17.75
N ILE A 79 5.58 -13.53 -17.36
CA ILE A 79 6.87 -13.38 -16.68
C ILE A 79 7.87 -12.71 -17.61
N LYS A 80 8.01 -13.16 -18.86
CA LYS A 80 8.92 -12.53 -19.83
C LYS A 80 8.59 -11.06 -20.10
N ALA A 81 7.31 -10.69 -20.06
CA ALA A 81 6.88 -9.32 -20.30
C ALA A 81 7.06 -8.37 -19.12
N HIS A 82 7.05 -8.89 -17.88
CA HIS A 82 6.85 -8.05 -16.69
C HIS A 82 7.79 -8.35 -15.50
N ALA A 83 8.59 -9.42 -15.55
CA ALA A 83 9.60 -9.70 -14.52
C ALA A 83 10.65 -8.60 -14.47
N ARG A 84 11.15 -8.32 -13.26
CA ARG A 84 12.21 -7.33 -13.05
C ARG A 84 13.59 -7.96 -13.11
N THR A 85 13.69 -9.26 -12.80
CA THR A 85 14.94 -10.01 -12.93
C THR A 85 15.13 -10.50 -14.37
N PRO A 86 16.39 -10.70 -14.81
CA PRO A 86 16.66 -11.33 -16.10
C PRO A 86 16.02 -12.71 -16.18
N PHE A 87 15.33 -12.98 -17.29
CA PHE A 87 14.74 -14.28 -17.53
C PHE A 87 15.84 -15.33 -17.77
N ARG A 88 15.81 -16.38 -16.94
CA ARG A 88 16.65 -17.56 -16.99
C ARG A 88 15.82 -18.82 -17.17
N GLU A 89 16.21 -19.64 -18.13
CA GLU A 89 15.50 -20.85 -18.53
C GLU A 89 15.54 -21.95 -17.46
N ASP A 90 16.65 -22.06 -16.73
CA ASP A 90 16.82 -23.03 -15.63
C ASP A 90 15.86 -22.77 -14.47
N VAL A 91 15.74 -21.50 -14.07
CA VAL A 91 14.78 -21.06 -13.04
C VAL A 91 13.34 -21.32 -13.51
N TRP A 92 13.03 -20.98 -14.77
CA TRP A 92 11.70 -21.20 -15.33
C TRP A 92 11.33 -22.68 -15.35
N THR A 93 12.22 -23.53 -15.87
CA THR A 93 12.01 -24.99 -15.94
C THR A 93 11.64 -25.53 -14.57
N HIS A 94 12.45 -25.23 -13.55
CA HIS A 94 12.20 -25.69 -12.20
C HIS A 94 10.90 -25.16 -11.58
N LEU A 95 10.59 -23.89 -11.78
CA LEU A 95 9.35 -23.29 -11.27
C LEU A 95 8.12 -23.89 -11.95
N SER A 96 8.18 -24.10 -13.28
CA SER A 96 7.07 -24.59 -14.09
C SER A 96 6.68 -26.04 -13.78
N GLU A 97 7.64 -26.87 -13.34
CA GLU A 97 7.37 -28.25 -12.87
C GLU A 97 6.38 -28.30 -11.71
N GLY A 98 6.36 -27.26 -10.86
CA GLY A 98 5.42 -27.12 -9.74
C GLY A 98 4.15 -26.35 -10.10
N MET A 99 3.94 -25.98 -11.37
CA MET A 99 2.76 -25.24 -11.82
C MET A 99 1.66 -26.18 -12.30
N HIS A 100 0.51 -26.12 -11.64
CA HIS A 100 -0.71 -26.85 -11.99
C HIS A 100 -1.86 -25.86 -12.22
N PHE A 101 -2.88 -26.32 -12.93
CA PHE A 101 -4.09 -25.54 -13.19
C PHE A 101 -5.33 -26.38 -12.90
N VAL A 102 -6.30 -25.77 -12.21
CA VAL A 102 -7.59 -26.39 -11.92
C VAL A 102 -8.70 -25.53 -12.56
N PRO A 103 -9.37 -26.05 -13.60
CA PRO A 103 -10.51 -25.37 -14.19
C PRO A 103 -11.72 -25.42 -13.25
N GLY A 104 -12.42 -24.30 -13.09
CA GLY A 104 -13.61 -24.29 -12.25
C GLY A 104 -14.23 -22.91 -12.03
N THR A 105 -15.50 -22.92 -11.63
CA THR A 105 -16.22 -21.74 -11.17
C THR A 105 -16.33 -21.76 -9.64
N PHE A 106 -16.55 -20.60 -9.02
CA PHE A 106 -16.60 -20.51 -7.56
C PHE A 106 -17.84 -21.20 -6.94
N ASP A 107 -18.88 -21.49 -7.73
CA ASP A 107 -20.05 -22.29 -7.29
C ASP A 107 -19.84 -23.77 -7.37
N ASP A 108 -18.92 -24.24 -8.20
CA ASP A 108 -18.84 -25.65 -8.54
C ASP A 108 -18.18 -26.42 -7.39
N PRO A 109 -18.92 -27.29 -6.68
CA PRO A 109 -18.31 -28.10 -5.64
C PRO A 109 -17.24 -29.04 -6.17
N GLY A 110 -17.48 -29.65 -7.33
CA GLY A 110 -16.54 -30.62 -7.92
C GLY A 110 -15.19 -29.99 -8.24
N ALA A 111 -15.18 -28.73 -8.68
CA ALA A 111 -13.94 -27.99 -8.92
C ALA A 111 -13.08 -27.80 -7.65
N PHE A 112 -13.70 -27.56 -6.49
CA PHE A 112 -12.97 -27.45 -5.22
C PHE A 112 -12.51 -28.81 -4.67
N ASP A 113 -13.25 -29.89 -4.98
CA ASP A 113 -12.81 -31.24 -4.64
C ASP A 113 -11.59 -31.63 -5.51
N ALA A 114 -11.61 -31.29 -6.81
CA ALA A 114 -10.47 -31.44 -7.71
C ALA A 114 -9.27 -30.59 -7.27
N LEU A 115 -9.50 -29.36 -6.81
CA LEU A 115 -8.46 -28.50 -6.22
C LEU A 115 -7.84 -29.15 -4.98
N SER A 116 -8.67 -29.72 -4.10
CA SER A 116 -8.20 -30.43 -2.91
C SER A 116 -7.31 -31.63 -3.28
N MET A 117 -7.72 -32.41 -4.28
CA MET A 117 -6.91 -33.51 -4.81
C MET A 117 -5.58 -33.04 -5.38
N ALA A 118 -5.58 -32.00 -6.21
CA ALA A 118 -4.36 -31.48 -6.85
C ALA A 118 -3.35 -30.92 -5.83
N VAL A 119 -3.84 -30.20 -4.82
CA VAL A 119 -2.97 -29.67 -3.76
C VAL A 119 -2.38 -30.80 -2.92
N LYS A 120 -3.15 -31.85 -2.62
CA LYS A 120 -2.67 -33.02 -1.89
C LYS A 120 -1.63 -33.83 -2.70
N GLU A 121 -1.86 -34.01 -3.99
CA GLU A 121 -0.89 -34.66 -4.88
C GLU A 121 0.45 -33.90 -4.90
N LEU A 122 0.41 -32.56 -4.94
CA LEU A 122 1.60 -31.74 -4.85
C LEU A 122 2.31 -31.88 -3.50
N ASP A 123 1.56 -32.00 -2.40
CA ASP A 123 2.15 -32.22 -1.09
C ASP A 123 2.90 -33.55 -1.01
N ASP A 124 2.27 -34.64 -1.50
CA ASP A 124 2.85 -35.98 -1.53
C ASP A 124 4.08 -36.08 -2.45
N THR A 125 4.03 -35.41 -3.62
CA THR A 125 5.07 -35.54 -4.65
C THR A 125 6.23 -34.54 -4.51
N ARG A 126 5.96 -33.33 -4.00
CA ARG A 126 6.96 -32.24 -3.92
C ARG A 126 7.35 -31.88 -2.48
N GLY A 127 6.71 -32.48 -1.48
CA GLY A 127 7.04 -32.26 -0.07
C GLY A 127 6.73 -30.83 0.38
N THR A 128 5.50 -30.37 0.13
CA THR A 128 5.08 -29.00 0.44
C THR A 128 4.90 -28.76 1.95
N GLY A 129 4.99 -29.83 2.76
CA GLY A 129 4.86 -29.78 4.21
C GLY A 129 3.44 -29.47 4.67
N GLY A 130 2.46 -29.80 3.83
CA GLY A 130 1.05 -29.49 4.02
C GLY A 130 0.75 -28.00 4.10
N ASN A 131 1.65 -27.10 3.66
CA ASN A 131 1.51 -25.65 3.87
C ASN A 131 0.81 -24.98 2.68
N TYR A 132 -0.36 -24.36 2.89
CA TYR A 132 -1.17 -23.81 1.78
C TYR A 132 -1.46 -22.32 1.96
N ALA A 133 -1.16 -21.53 0.93
CA ALA A 133 -1.55 -20.13 0.80
C ALA A 133 -2.61 -19.99 -0.29
N PHE A 134 -3.73 -19.32 0.01
CA PHE A 134 -4.81 -19.04 -0.93
C PHE A 134 -4.83 -17.56 -1.26
N TYR A 135 -4.41 -17.20 -2.47
CA TYR A 135 -4.41 -15.83 -2.93
C TYR A 135 -5.69 -15.51 -3.70
N LEU A 136 -6.54 -14.66 -3.11
CA LEU A 136 -7.83 -14.28 -3.68
C LEU A 136 -7.69 -13.04 -4.59
N SER A 137 -7.06 -13.21 -5.76
CA SER A 137 -6.96 -12.17 -6.79
C SER A 137 -8.26 -12.07 -7.61
N ILE A 138 -9.38 -11.92 -6.92
CA ILE A 138 -10.74 -11.95 -7.47
C ILE A 138 -11.57 -10.79 -6.90
N PRO A 139 -12.68 -10.40 -7.55
CA PRO A 139 -13.57 -9.37 -7.00
C PRO A 139 -14.11 -9.74 -5.60
N PRO A 140 -14.19 -8.78 -4.64
CA PRO A 140 -14.57 -9.05 -3.24
C PRO A 140 -15.91 -9.76 -3.05
N LYS A 141 -16.88 -9.53 -3.96
CA LYS A 141 -18.18 -10.22 -3.95
C LYS A 141 -18.08 -11.76 -4.01
N PHE A 142 -16.95 -12.30 -4.45
CA PHE A 142 -16.70 -13.74 -4.52
C PHE A 142 -15.96 -14.28 -3.30
N PHE A 143 -15.40 -13.44 -2.42
CA PHE A 143 -14.67 -13.90 -1.23
C PHE A 143 -15.51 -14.80 -0.33
N PRO A 144 -16.77 -14.45 0.04
CA PRO A 144 -17.61 -15.32 0.86
C PRO A 144 -17.76 -16.72 0.28
N LYS A 145 -17.96 -16.78 -1.03
CA LYS A 145 -18.19 -18.02 -1.75
C LYS A 145 -16.94 -18.89 -1.78
N VAL A 146 -15.78 -18.32 -2.13
CA VAL A 146 -14.52 -19.07 -2.17
C VAL A 146 -14.13 -19.56 -0.78
N VAL A 147 -14.23 -18.70 0.24
CA VAL A 147 -13.88 -19.05 1.62
C VAL A 147 -14.75 -20.19 2.16
N GLU A 148 -16.06 -20.17 1.88
CA GLU A 148 -16.95 -21.26 2.27
C GLU A 148 -16.65 -22.58 1.54
N GLN A 149 -16.27 -22.50 0.25
CA GLN A 149 -15.86 -23.70 -0.49
C GLN A 149 -14.54 -24.28 0.02
N LEU A 150 -13.56 -23.44 0.38
CA LEU A 150 -12.31 -23.87 0.99
C LEU A 150 -12.55 -24.59 2.33
N ARG A 151 -13.52 -24.11 3.12
CA ARG A 151 -13.96 -24.80 4.34
C ARG A 151 -14.61 -26.15 4.01
N ARG A 152 -15.53 -26.16 3.05
CA ARG A 152 -16.29 -27.37 2.66
C ARG A 152 -15.40 -28.49 2.12
N SER A 153 -14.39 -28.16 1.33
CA SER A 153 -13.49 -29.13 0.70
C SER A 153 -12.33 -29.58 1.62
N GLY A 154 -12.31 -29.11 2.88
CA GLY A 154 -11.24 -29.39 3.85
C GLY A 154 -9.93 -28.66 3.57
N LEU A 155 -9.88 -27.79 2.56
CA LEU A 155 -8.67 -27.04 2.20
C LEU A 155 -8.28 -26.01 3.27
N ALA A 156 -9.24 -25.51 4.04
CA ALA A 156 -8.99 -24.60 5.16
C ALA A 156 -8.57 -25.32 6.45
N ASP A 157 -8.72 -26.65 6.52
CA ASP A 157 -8.35 -27.41 7.71
C ASP A 157 -6.83 -27.58 7.78
N ARG A 158 -6.24 -27.28 8.94
CA ARG A 158 -4.79 -27.39 9.17
C ARG A 158 -4.46 -28.73 9.83
N GLU A 159 -3.44 -29.41 9.32
CA GLU A 159 -2.81 -30.55 9.98
C GLU A 159 -1.74 -30.06 10.97
N GLU A 160 -1.39 -30.89 11.96
CA GLU A 160 -0.36 -30.55 12.96
C GLU A 160 0.99 -30.27 12.28
N GLY A 161 1.59 -29.11 12.59
CA GLY A 161 2.85 -28.68 11.97
C GLY A 161 2.72 -27.97 10.62
N SER A 162 1.50 -27.83 10.08
CA SER A 162 1.23 -27.10 8.84
C SER A 162 0.53 -25.76 9.07
N TRP A 163 0.54 -24.89 8.07
CA TRP A 163 -0.21 -23.63 8.10
C TRP A 163 -1.18 -23.47 6.92
N ARG A 164 -2.21 -22.66 7.15
CA ARG A 164 -3.16 -22.18 6.15
C ARG A 164 -3.13 -20.66 6.18
N ARG A 165 -2.98 -20.03 5.03
CA ARG A 165 -2.98 -18.56 4.91
C ARG A 165 -3.89 -18.15 3.78
N VAL A 166 -4.63 -17.08 3.98
CA VAL A 166 -5.49 -16.48 2.96
C VAL A 166 -5.04 -15.05 2.72
N VAL A 167 -4.83 -14.71 1.46
CA VAL A 167 -4.45 -13.37 1.02
C VAL A 167 -5.64 -12.72 0.34
N ILE A 168 -6.04 -11.56 0.84
CA ILE A 168 -7.17 -10.80 0.31
C ILE A 168 -6.72 -9.42 -0.17
N GLU A 169 -7.15 -9.08 -1.38
CA GLU A 169 -6.91 -7.79 -2.02
C GLU A 169 -7.97 -6.77 -1.66
N LYS A 170 -7.59 -5.49 -1.77
CA LYS A 170 -8.54 -4.38 -1.61
C LYS A 170 -9.59 -4.41 -2.75
N PRO A 171 -10.80 -3.86 -2.53
CA PRO A 171 -11.27 -3.11 -1.36
C PRO A 171 -11.75 -4.00 -0.19
N PHE A 172 -11.45 -3.58 1.05
CA PHE A 172 -11.88 -4.23 2.29
C PHE A 172 -13.22 -3.65 2.76
N GLY A 173 -14.30 -4.03 2.07
CA GLY A 173 -15.59 -3.36 2.23
C GLY A 173 -15.65 -2.03 1.48
N ARG A 174 -16.77 -1.33 1.60
CA ARG A 174 -17.06 -0.03 0.96
C ARG A 174 -17.51 1.04 1.96
N ASP A 175 -17.73 0.61 3.19
CA ASP A 175 -18.13 1.33 4.39
C ASP A 175 -17.75 0.42 5.59
N LEU A 176 -17.78 0.94 6.82
CA LEU A 176 -17.47 0.16 8.02
C LEU A 176 -18.32 -1.10 8.13
N LYS A 177 -19.62 -0.99 7.85
CA LYS A 177 -20.57 -2.12 7.99
C LYS A 177 -20.17 -3.29 7.10
N THR A 178 -19.94 -3.04 5.82
CA THR A 178 -19.56 -4.07 4.85
C THR A 178 -18.14 -4.57 5.07
N ALA A 179 -17.24 -3.76 5.65
CA ALA A 179 -15.92 -4.22 6.07
C ALA A 179 -16.01 -5.25 7.21
N VAL A 180 -16.85 -4.97 8.22
CA VAL A 180 -17.14 -5.90 9.32
C VAL A 180 -17.78 -7.20 8.79
N GLU A 181 -18.80 -7.10 7.93
CA GLU A 181 -19.48 -8.26 7.35
C GLU A 181 -18.54 -9.15 6.51
N LEU A 182 -17.67 -8.52 5.70
CA LEU A 182 -16.66 -9.23 4.94
C LEU A 182 -15.70 -9.96 5.88
N ASN A 183 -15.28 -9.28 6.93
CA ASN A 183 -14.31 -9.79 7.87
C ASN A 183 -14.85 -10.98 8.69
N ASP A 184 -16.08 -10.85 9.20
CA ASP A 184 -16.79 -11.95 9.88
C ASP A 184 -16.88 -13.19 9.00
N THR A 185 -17.09 -12.99 7.70
CA THR A 185 -17.15 -14.10 6.74
C THR A 185 -15.82 -14.83 6.62
N VAL A 186 -14.71 -14.09 6.55
CA VAL A 186 -13.37 -14.70 6.47
C VAL A 186 -13.01 -15.39 7.78
N HIS A 187 -13.36 -14.81 8.93
CA HIS A 187 -13.07 -15.38 10.25
C HIS A 187 -13.79 -16.67 10.59
N ARG A 188 -14.93 -16.95 9.94
CA ARG A 188 -15.59 -18.26 10.10
C ARG A 188 -14.73 -19.43 9.61
N VAL A 189 -13.70 -19.15 8.83
CA VAL A 189 -12.86 -20.16 8.17
C VAL A 189 -11.40 -20.03 8.55
N PHE A 190 -10.88 -18.81 8.60
CA PHE A 190 -9.47 -18.56 8.91
C PHE A 190 -9.33 -17.76 10.21
N PRO A 191 -8.43 -18.17 11.12
CA PRO A 191 -8.10 -17.33 12.27
C PRO A 191 -7.32 -16.08 11.83
N GLU A 192 -7.31 -15.03 12.64
CA GLU A 192 -6.75 -13.73 12.24
C GLU A 192 -5.27 -13.83 11.83
N GLU A 193 -4.45 -14.64 12.50
CA GLU A 193 -3.06 -14.89 12.13
C GLU A 193 -2.87 -15.51 10.73
N SER A 194 -3.91 -16.10 10.16
CA SER A 194 -3.91 -16.68 8.82
C SER A 194 -4.37 -15.70 7.73
N ILE A 195 -4.88 -14.52 8.09
CA ILE A 195 -5.45 -13.56 7.15
C ILE A 195 -4.44 -12.46 6.83
N PHE A 196 -4.12 -12.31 5.55
CA PHE A 196 -3.17 -11.35 5.01
C PHE A 196 -3.91 -10.35 4.11
N ARG A 197 -4.17 -9.15 4.64
CA ARG A 197 -4.83 -8.05 3.92
C ARG A 197 -3.77 -7.26 3.16
N ILE A 198 -3.84 -7.24 1.83
CA ILE A 198 -2.88 -6.53 1.00
C ILE A 198 -3.15 -5.03 1.03
N ASP A 199 -2.19 -4.30 1.57
CA ASP A 199 -1.92 -2.92 1.19
C ASP A 199 -0.51 -2.87 0.58
N HIS A 200 -0.45 -2.79 -0.75
CA HIS A 200 0.83 -2.82 -1.47
C HIS A 200 1.75 -1.62 -1.17
N TYR A 201 1.26 -0.52 -0.56
CA TYR A 201 2.15 0.57 -0.14
C TYR A 201 2.98 0.17 1.07
N LEU A 202 2.45 -0.64 1.98
CA LEU A 202 3.21 -1.15 3.13
C LEU A 202 4.37 -2.07 2.69
N GLY A 203 4.26 -2.69 1.51
CA GLY A 203 5.33 -3.49 0.90
C GLY A 203 6.49 -2.67 0.32
N LYS A 204 6.41 -1.33 0.29
CA LYS A 204 7.47 -0.47 -0.24
C LYS A 204 8.56 -0.24 0.80
N GLU A 205 9.81 -0.41 0.38
CA GLU A 205 10.99 -0.22 1.24
C GLU A 205 11.01 1.16 1.92
N THR A 206 10.65 2.21 1.17
CA THR A 206 10.60 3.59 1.68
C THR A 206 9.57 3.83 2.77
N VAL A 207 8.49 3.05 2.80
CA VAL A 207 7.48 3.15 3.85
C VAL A 207 8.04 2.60 5.17
N GLN A 208 8.82 1.52 5.12
CA GLN A 208 9.53 1.02 6.30
C GLN A 208 10.66 1.96 6.74
N ASN A 209 11.27 2.67 5.80
CA ASN A 209 12.31 3.64 6.13
C ASN A 209 11.81 4.79 7.02
N ILE A 210 10.50 5.08 7.04
CA ILE A 210 9.91 6.02 8.01
C ILE A 210 10.25 5.56 9.44
N LEU A 211 10.13 4.27 9.74
CA LEU A 211 10.44 3.73 11.06
C LEU A 211 11.94 3.79 11.38
N ALA A 212 12.79 3.45 10.41
CA ALA A 212 14.24 3.53 10.56
C ALA A 212 14.69 4.99 10.79
N LEU A 213 14.16 5.93 10.01
CA LEU A 213 14.45 7.35 10.14
C LEU A 213 14.12 7.87 11.54
N ARG A 214 12.93 7.51 12.04
CA ARG A 214 12.44 7.97 13.36
C ARG A 214 13.22 7.37 14.51
N PHE A 215 13.26 6.04 14.58
CA PHE A 215 13.66 5.35 15.81
C PHE A 215 15.13 4.91 15.84
N ALA A 216 15.83 4.90 14.71
CA ALA A 216 17.27 4.64 14.69
C ALA A 216 18.14 5.91 14.84
N ASN A 217 17.53 7.10 14.75
CA ASN A 217 18.27 8.37 14.70
C ASN A 217 17.87 9.29 15.85
N THR A 218 18.75 9.43 16.84
CA THR A 218 18.56 10.33 17.99
C THR A 218 18.34 11.79 17.59
N MET A 219 18.78 12.21 16.40
CA MET A 219 18.60 13.58 15.91
C MET A 219 17.15 13.91 15.52
N PHE A 220 16.35 12.93 15.06
CA PHE A 220 15.01 13.18 14.51
C PHE A 220 13.89 13.00 15.54
N GLU A 221 13.98 12.00 16.40
CA GLU A 221 12.89 11.72 17.36
C GLU A 221 12.54 12.90 18.30
N PRO A 222 13.51 13.70 18.83
CA PRO A 222 13.19 14.84 19.70
C PRO A 222 12.36 15.95 19.03
N ILE A 223 12.48 16.10 17.70
CA ILE A 223 11.75 17.10 16.93
C ILE A 223 10.43 16.55 16.35
N TRP A 224 10.10 15.28 16.62
CA TRP A 224 8.93 14.58 16.07
C TRP A 224 7.67 14.74 16.94
N ASN A 225 7.30 15.98 17.26
CA ASN A 225 6.14 16.29 18.11
C ASN A 225 5.65 17.73 17.93
N ARG A 226 4.48 18.03 18.51
CA ARG A 226 3.82 19.34 18.50
C ARG A 226 4.61 20.54 18.99
N SER A 227 5.75 20.34 19.66
CA SER A 227 6.60 21.46 20.09
C SER A 227 7.47 22.00 18.96
N PHE A 228 7.61 21.23 17.87
CA PHE A 228 8.46 21.57 16.74
C PHE A 228 7.73 21.46 15.41
N VAL A 229 6.80 20.52 15.27
CA VAL A 229 6.01 20.34 14.05
C VAL A 229 4.83 21.32 14.05
N ASP A 230 4.65 22.05 12.95
CA ASP A 230 3.48 22.91 12.71
C ASP A 230 2.33 22.08 12.10
N HIS A 231 2.62 21.33 11.04
CA HIS A 231 1.65 20.44 10.39
C HIS A 231 2.34 19.34 9.59
N VAL A 232 1.56 18.32 9.23
CA VAL A 232 2.00 17.21 8.38
C VAL A 232 1.17 17.16 7.11
N GLN A 233 1.81 17.00 5.95
CA GLN A 233 1.16 16.80 4.66
C GLN A 233 1.49 15.40 4.15
N ILE A 234 0.48 14.61 3.79
CA ILE A 234 0.63 13.31 3.16
C ILE A 234 -0.04 13.38 1.79
N THR A 235 0.76 13.25 0.73
CA THR A 235 0.30 13.41 -0.65
C THR A 235 0.49 12.11 -1.42
N MET A 236 -0.54 11.68 -2.14
CA MET A 236 -0.42 10.68 -3.21
C MET A 236 -1.08 11.21 -4.49
N ALA A 237 -0.27 11.82 -5.35
CA ALA A 237 -0.68 12.34 -6.63
C ALA A 237 -0.34 11.35 -7.77
N GLU A 238 -1.25 11.24 -8.73
CA GLU A 238 -1.08 10.45 -9.93
C GLU A 238 -1.29 11.35 -11.17
N ASP A 239 -0.37 11.26 -12.13
CA ASP A 239 -0.45 11.92 -13.44
C ASP A 239 -1.32 11.17 -14.45
N ILE A 240 -1.71 9.94 -14.12
CA ILE A 240 -2.62 9.11 -14.91
C ILE A 240 -4.08 9.37 -14.57
N GLY A 241 -4.98 9.13 -15.53
CA GLY A 241 -6.42 9.09 -15.32
C GLY A 241 -6.90 7.72 -14.83
N ILE A 242 -8.20 7.44 -14.97
CA ILE A 242 -8.77 6.13 -14.60
C ILE A 242 -8.42 5.00 -15.58
N GLY A 243 -8.04 5.35 -16.82
CA GLY A 243 -7.76 4.38 -17.88
C GLY A 243 -8.97 3.46 -18.14
N GLY A 244 -8.72 2.18 -18.45
CA GLY A 244 -9.78 1.21 -18.72
C GLY A 244 -10.57 0.72 -17.49
N ARG A 245 -10.48 1.40 -16.34
CA ARG A 245 -11.08 0.96 -15.06
C ARG A 245 -12.38 1.69 -14.70
N ALA A 246 -13.06 2.30 -15.67
CA ALA A 246 -14.28 3.09 -15.46
C ALA A 246 -15.30 2.38 -14.54
N GLY A 247 -15.73 1.18 -14.91
CA GLY A 247 -16.73 0.41 -14.14
C GLY A 247 -16.27 -0.13 -12.77
N TYR A 248 -14.97 -0.01 -12.44
CA TYR A 248 -14.46 -0.29 -11.09
C TYR A 248 -14.33 0.99 -10.27
N TYR A 249 -13.81 2.06 -10.87
CA TYR A 249 -13.47 3.28 -10.15
C TYR A 249 -14.70 4.11 -9.80
N ASP A 250 -15.67 4.16 -10.73
CA ASP A 250 -16.96 4.81 -10.48
C ASP A 250 -17.73 4.08 -9.37
N GLY A 251 -18.13 4.81 -8.33
CA GLY A 251 -18.72 4.25 -7.11
C GLY A 251 -17.72 3.92 -5.99
N ILE A 252 -16.40 3.97 -6.26
CA ILE A 252 -15.35 3.88 -5.22
C ILE A 252 -14.86 5.29 -4.88
N GLY A 253 -14.33 6.01 -5.86
CA GLY A 253 -13.77 7.35 -5.68
C GLY A 253 -12.35 7.38 -5.09
N ALA A 254 -11.71 8.54 -5.16
CA ALA A 254 -10.34 8.75 -4.71
C ALA A 254 -10.18 8.53 -3.20
N ALA A 255 -11.18 8.90 -2.40
CA ALA A 255 -11.13 8.75 -0.96
C ALA A 255 -11.12 7.28 -0.53
N ARG A 256 -12.05 6.45 -1.02
CA ARG A 256 -12.06 5.01 -0.73
C ARG A 256 -10.88 4.26 -1.35
N ASP A 257 -10.46 4.63 -2.57
CA ASP A 257 -9.39 3.91 -3.28
C ASP A 257 -8.01 4.12 -2.62
N VAL A 258 -7.77 5.30 -2.03
CA VAL A 258 -6.43 5.73 -1.59
C VAL A 258 -6.38 6.27 -0.15
N ILE A 259 -7.31 7.14 0.27
CA ILE A 259 -7.26 7.71 1.63
C ILE A 259 -7.53 6.63 2.67
N GLN A 260 -8.60 5.84 2.46
CA GLN A 260 -9.06 4.80 3.38
C GLN A 260 -7.98 3.80 3.79
N ASN A 261 -7.04 3.52 2.88
CA ASN A 261 -5.98 2.56 3.07
C ASN A 261 -4.62 3.27 3.12
N HIS A 262 -4.02 3.57 1.97
CA HIS A 262 -2.64 3.97 1.83
C HIS A 262 -2.29 5.19 2.68
N LEU A 263 -3.09 6.26 2.62
CA LEU A 263 -2.74 7.50 3.34
C LEU A 263 -2.96 7.41 4.84
N LEU A 264 -4.01 6.71 5.29
CA LEU A 264 -4.22 6.46 6.72
C LEU A 264 -3.15 5.52 7.30
N GLN A 265 -2.66 4.57 6.52
CA GLN A 265 -1.52 3.74 6.91
C GLN A 265 -0.22 4.56 7.02
N LEU A 266 0.05 5.46 6.07
CA LEU A 266 1.18 6.40 6.16
C LEU A 266 1.04 7.36 7.35
N LEU A 267 -0.17 7.85 7.63
CA LEU A 267 -0.46 8.65 8.83
C LEU A 267 -0.11 7.87 10.09
N ALA A 268 -0.57 6.62 10.21
CA ALA A 268 -0.31 5.80 11.38
C ALA A 268 1.20 5.59 11.60
N LEU A 269 1.95 5.25 10.56
CA LEU A 269 3.42 5.08 10.64
C LEU A 269 4.16 6.38 10.96
N THR A 270 3.68 7.51 10.45
CA THR A 270 4.26 8.83 10.71
C THR A 270 4.00 9.27 12.15
N ALA A 271 2.83 8.97 12.70
CA ALA A 271 2.38 9.51 13.97
C ALA A 271 2.56 8.57 15.18
N MET A 272 2.76 7.27 14.98
CA MET A 272 2.86 6.26 16.05
C MET A 272 3.97 6.57 17.06
N GLU A 273 3.82 6.11 18.30
CA GLU A 273 4.92 6.16 19.27
C GLU A 273 6.02 5.15 18.91
N GLU A 274 7.16 5.25 19.59
CA GLU A 274 8.19 4.22 19.50
C GLU A 274 7.64 2.88 20.01
N PRO A 275 7.59 1.83 19.16
CA PRO A 275 7.10 0.54 19.57
C PRO A 275 8.12 -0.14 20.49
N THR A 276 7.65 -1.01 21.39
CA THR A 276 8.53 -1.75 22.32
C THR A 276 9.52 -2.67 21.60
N SER A 277 9.20 -3.05 20.36
CA SER A 277 10.08 -3.76 19.43
C SER A 277 9.56 -3.60 18.00
N PHE A 278 10.33 -4.04 17.00
CA PHE A 278 9.88 -4.15 15.62
C PHE A 278 9.12 -5.45 15.32
N SER A 279 8.60 -6.13 16.34
CA SER A 279 7.66 -7.23 16.10
C SER A 279 6.39 -6.71 15.45
N ALA A 280 5.77 -7.52 14.59
CA ALA A 280 4.55 -7.13 13.92
C ALA A 280 3.46 -6.69 14.90
N GLU A 281 3.32 -7.39 16.03
CA GLU A 281 2.36 -7.07 17.09
C GLU A 281 2.61 -5.68 17.70
N ALA A 282 3.86 -5.38 18.07
CA ALA A 282 4.20 -4.10 18.69
C ALA A 282 4.00 -2.92 17.73
N VAL A 283 4.40 -3.06 16.47
CA VAL A 283 4.19 -2.01 15.44
C VAL A 283 2.69 -1.80 15.19
N ARG A 284 1.91 -2.87 15.07
CA ARG A 284 0.46 -2.79 14.86
C ARG A 284 -0.28 -2.16 16.03
N ALA A 285 0.11 -2.48 17.26
CA ALA A 285 -0.49 -1.89 18.45
C ALA A 285 -0.34 -0.35 18.44
N GLU A 286 0.83 0.15 18.08
CA GLU A 286 1.06 1.59 18.00
C GLU A 286 0.33 2.24 16.81
N LYS A 287 0.20 1.54 15.67
CA LYS A 287 -0.61 2.01 14.53
C LYS A 287 -2.10 2.09 14.89
N ALA A 288 -2.66 1.03 15.47
CA ALA A 288 -4.06 0.96 15.90
C ALA A 288 -4.38 2.04 16.94
N LYS A 289 -3.47 2.25 17.91
CA LYS A 289 -3.57 3.33 18.89
C LYS A 289 -3.68 4.70 18.21
N ILE A 290 -2.84 5.00 17.22
CA ILE A 290 -2.97 6.26 16.47
C ILE A 290 -4.30 6.35 15.72
N LEU A 291 -4.67 5.34 14.94
CA LEU A 291 -5.91 5.36 14.16
C LEU A 291 -7.12 5.54 15.08
N SER A 292 -7.11 4.96 16.28
CA SER A 292 -8.16 5.14 17.29
C SER A 292 -8.22 6.56 17.89
N SER A 293 -7.11 7.29 17.86
CA SER A 293 -6.99 8.67 18.31
C SER A 293 -7.21 9.70 17.21
N VAL A 294 -7.38 9.28 15.94
CA VAL A 294 -7.69 10.21 14.86
C VAL A 294 -9.07 10.81 15.08
N ARG A 295 -9.16 12.14 14.95
CA ARG A 295 -10.39 12.91 14.98
C ARG A 295 -10.61 13.55 13.62
N VAL A 296 -11.83 13.36 13.12
CA VAL A 296 -12.35 14.12 11.99
C VAL A 296 -12.90 15.44 12.54
N PRO A 297 -12.48 16.60 12.02
CA PRO A 297 -13.02 17.88 12.45
C PRO A 297 -14.55 17.96 12.25
N GLY A 298 -15.25 18.63 13.17
CA GLY A 298 -16.71 18.73 13.11
C GLY A 298 -17.23 19.55 11.93
N ASP A 299 -16.47 20.55 11.48
CA ASP A 299 -16.77 21.32 10.27
C ASP A 299 -16.16 20.63 9.05
N LEU A 300 -16.90 19.67 8.48
CA LEU A 300 -16.49 18.91 7.30
C LEU A 300 -16.41 19.75 6.03
N GLU A 301 -17.15 20.85 5.95
CA GLU A 301 -17.11 21.76 4.79
C GLU A 301 -15.79 22.54 4.78
N ALA A 302 -15.33 22.98 5.96
CA ALA A 302 -14.04 23.65 6.08
C ALA A 302 -12.83 22.71 6.02
N SER A 303 -13.00 21.44 6.40
CA SER A 303 -11.91 20.47 6.62
C SER A 303 -11.78 19.40 5.54
N THR A 304 -12.63 19.41 4.51
CA THR A 304 -12.54 18.47 3.40
C THR A 304 -12.69 19.19 2.06
N ALA A 305 -12.09 18.61 1.01
CA ALA A 305 -12.23 19.07 -0.36
C ALA A 305 -12.30 17.86 -1.29
N ARG A 306 -13.13 17.96 -2.32
CA ARG A 306 -13.26 16.90 -3.32
C ARG A 306 -13.50 17.49 -4.70
N GLY A 307 -12.96 16.83 -5.71
CA GLY A 307 -13.09 17.29 -7.08
C GLY A 307 -13.03 16.18 -8.10
N GLN A 308 -13.31 16.56 -9.34
CA GLN A 308 -13.35 15.68 -10.48
C GLN A 308 -12.56 16.31 -11.64
N TYR A 309 -11.68 15.55 -12.29
CA TYR A 309 -10.82 16.12 -13.33
C TYR A 309 -11.65 16.46 -14.58
N ALA A 310 -11.47 17.67 -15.08
CA ALA A 310 -11.98 18.14 -16.36
C ALA A 310 -10.94 17.93 -17.46
N ALA A 311 -11.37 18.10 -18.72
CA ALA A 311 -10.47 18.07 -19.86
C ALA A 311 -9.33 19.09 -19.69
N GLY A 312 -8.14 18.74 -20.19
CA GLY A 312 -6.94 19.53 -19.93
C GLY A 312 -5.73 19.04 -20.70
N TRP A 313 -4.54 19.40 -20.19
CA TRP A 313 -3.28 19.05 -20.83
C TRP A 313 -2.41 18.29 -19.83
N GLN A 314 -2.06 17.05 -20.15
CA GLN A 314 -1.14 16.22 -19.36
C GLN A 314 0.09 15.92 -20.21
N GLY A 315 1.28 16.33 -19.75
CA GLY A 315 2.53 16.05 -20.47
C GLY A 315 2.54 16.53 -21.94
N GLY A 316 1.87 17.64 -22.24
CA GLY A 316 1.76 18.18 -23.60
C GLY A 316 0.70 17.51 -24.49
N VAL A 317 -0.09 16.58 -23.96
CA VAL A 317 -1.19 15.92 -24.68
C VAL A 317 -2.53 16.39 -24.12
N ASN A 318 -3.48 16.69 -25.01
CA ASN A 318 -4.85 17.01 -24.61
C ASN A 318 -5.55 15.73 -24.17
N VAL A 319 -6.13 15.75 -22.96
CA VAL A 319 -6.78 14.60 -22.32
C VAL A 319 -8.21 14.96 -21.94
N ARG A 320 -9.07 13.95 -22.05
CA ARG A 320 -10.51 14.06 -21.73
C ARG A 320 -10.77 14.25 -20.24
N GLY A 321 -11.90 14.87 -19.93
CA GLY A 321 -12.42 14.94 -18.56
C GLY A 321 -13.00 13.61 -18.09
N TYR A 322 -13.21 13.44 -16.79
CA TYR A 322 -13.70 12.18 -16.22
C TYR A 322 -15.08 11.78 -16.75
N LEU A 323 -15.99 12.74 -16.91
CA LEU A 323 -17.33 12.51 -17.48
C LEU A 323 -17.32 12.20 -18.98
N GLU A 324 -16.18 12.37 -19.65
CA GLU A 324 -15.97 12.08 -21.07
C GLU A 324 -15.24 10.73 -21.29
N GLU A 325 -14.88 10.03 -20.21
CA GLU A 325 -14.24 8.71 -20.27
C GLU A 325 -15.28 7.64 -20.61
N ASP A 326 -14.87 6.63 -21.37
CA ASP A 326 -15.75 5.56 -21.82
C ASP A 326 -16.28 4.76 -20.62
N GLY A 327 -17.61 4.67 -20.49
CA GLY A 327 -18.27 3.91 -19.42
C GLY A 327 -18.51 4.68 -18.12
N ILE A 328 -18.27 6.00 -18.11
CA ILE A 328 -18.62 6.88 -16.98
C ILE A 328 -20.00 7.53 -17.18
N PRO A 329 -20.92 7.44 -16.21
CA PRO A 329 -22.20 8.15 -16.27
C PRO A 329 -22.01 9.67 -16.22
N ALA A 330 -22.73 10.42 -17.05
CA ALA A 330 -22.61 11.89 -17.12
C ALA A 330 -23.08 12.61 -15.84
N ASP A 331 -23.87 11.95 -15.00
CA ASP A 331 -24.41 12.45 -13.73
C ASP A 331 -23.68 11.91 -12.50
N THR A 332 -22.59 11.15 -12.69
CA THR A 332 -21.83 10.59 -11.57
C THR A 332 -21.26 11.67 -10.66
N ARG A 333 -21.26 11.37 -9.37
CA ARG A 333 -20.67 12.21 -8.31
C ARG A 333 -19.45 11.59 -7.67
N THR A 334 -18.81 10.65 -8.36
CA THR A 334 -17.53 10.07 -7.94
C THR A 334 -16.42 11.11 -8.06
N GLU A 335 -15.72 11.36 -6.96
CA GLU A 335 -14.55 12.22 -6.92
C GLU A 335 -13.30 11.51 -7.44
N THR A 336 -12.47 12.24 -8.20
CA THR A 336 -11.15 11.79 -8.66
C THR A 336 -10.01 12.50 -7.93
N TYR A 337 -10.35 13.43 -7.04
CA TYR A 337 -9.48 14.13 -6.10
C TYR A 337 -10.18 14.20 -4.75
N ALA A 338 -9.43 13.96 -3.68
CA ALA A 338 -9.90 14.07 -2.31
C ALA A 338 -8.80 14.65 -1.43
N ALA A 339 -9.15 15.62 -0.57
CA ALA A 339 -8.29 16.12 0.48
C ALA A 339 -9.05 16.24 1.80
N VAL A 340 -8.39 15.89 2.91
CA VAL A 340 -8.98 15.88 4.25
C VAL A 340 -7.97 16.42 5.27
N LYS A 341 -8.46 17.24 6.19
CA LYS A 341 -7.74 17.63 7.42
C LYS A 341 -8.18 16.69 8.53
N LEU A 342 -7.21 16.11 9.22
CA LEU A 342 -7.40 15.23 10.37
C LEU A 342 -6.61 15.75 11.56
N GLU A 343 -7.06 15.42 12.75
CA GLU A 343 -6.39 15.72 14.01
C GLU A 343 -6.08 14.41 14.75
N ILE A 344 -5.07 14.42 15.63
CA ILE A 344 -4.74 13.25 16.46
C ILE A 344 -4.82 13.66 17.93
N ASP A 345 -5.78 13.08 18.63
CA ASP A 345 -6.13 13.36 20.03
C ASP A 345 -5.17 12.61 20.98
N ASN A 346 -3.91 13.02 20.97
CA ASN A 346 -2.89 12.54 21.90
C ASN A 346 -1.90 13.64 22.27
N ARG A 347 -1.07 13.40 23.29
CA ARG A 347 -0.12 14.40 23.79
C ARG A 347 0.93 14.81 22.76
N ARG A 348 1.37 13.90 21.89
CA ARG A 348 2.43 14.17 20.90
C ARG A 348 1.96 15.10 19.79
N TRP A 349 0.71 14.97 19.36
CA TRP A 349 0.16 15.62 18.18
C TRP A 349 -0.98 16.61 18.45
N ALA A 350 -1.36 16.82 19.72
CA ALA A 350 -2.40 17.78 20.08
C ALA A 350 -2.18 19.16 19.43
N GLY A 351 -3.12 19.58 18.59
CA GLY A 351 -3.09 20.84 17.86
C GLY A 351 -2.29 20.85 16.55
N VAL A 352 -1.67 19.73 16.17
CA VAL A 352 -0.96 19.57 14.89
C VAL A 352 -1.90 18.90 13.87
N PRO A 353 -2.32 19.61 12.81
CA PRO A 353 -3.16 19.01 11.79
C PRO A 353 -2.37 18.14 10.81
N PHE A 354 -3.01 17.06 10.37
CA PHE A 354 -2.56 16.18 9.32
C PHE A 354 -3.44 16.39 8.09
N TYR A 355 -2.83 16.84 7.00
CA TYR A 355 -3.51 17.06 5.74
C TYR A 355 -3.18 15.92 4.77
N LEU A 356 -4.20 15.16 4.38
CA LEU A 356 -4.08 14.07 3.44
C LEU A 356 -4.68 14.52 2.12
N ARG A 357 -3.99 14.29 1.01
CA ARG A 357 -4.57 14.51 -0.32
C ARG A 357 -4.17 13.45 -1.32
N THR A 358 -5.08 13.20 -2.24
CA THR A 358 -4.84 12.33 -3.39
C THR A 358 -5.64 12.80 -4.59
N GLY A 359 -5.15 12.50 -5.79
CA GLY A 359 -5.93 12.70 -6.99
C GLY A 359 -5.27 12.14 -8.25
N LYS A 360 -6.11 11.96 -9.26
CA LYS A 360 -5.73 11.56 -10.61
C LYS A 360 -5.61 12.76 -11.53
N ARG A 361 -4.88 12.60 -12.65
CA ARG A 361 -4.60 13.68 -13.62
C ARG A 361 -3.99 14.93 -12.97
N LEU A 362 -3.13 14.74 -11.98
CA LEU A 362 -2.35 15.82 -11.38
C LEU A 362 -1.06 16.05 -12.18
N SER A 363 -0.37 17.15 -11.90
CA SER A 363 0.80 17.60 -12.67
C SER A 363 1.92 16.56 -12.75
N ARG A 364 2.13 15.78 -11.68
CA ARG A 364 3.09 14.67 -11.63
C ARG A 364 2.61 13.54 -10.73
N ARG A 365 3.22 12.38 -10.92
CA ARG A 365 3.15 11.28 -9.96
C ARG A 365 4.09 11.51 -8.78
N VAL A 366 3.57 11.50 -7.56
CA VAL A 366 4.38 11.53 -6.32
C VAL A 366 3.61 10.94 -5.14
N THR A 367 4.29 10.23 -4.27
CA THR A 367 3.85 9.83 -2.94
C THR A 367 4.87 10.33 -1.94
N GLU A 368 4.48 11.23 -1.04
CA GLU A 368 5.37 11.81 -0.04
C GLU A 368 4.67 12.09 1.29
N VAL A 369 5.46 12.06 2.37
CA VAL A 369 5.10 12.57 3.68
C VAL A 369 6.01 13.75 3.98
N ALA A 370 5.44 14.93 4.21
CA ALA A 370 6.20 16.12 4.57
C ALA A 370 5.77 16.62 5.94
N MET A 371 6.74 16.68 6.87
CA MET A 371 6.56 17.36 8.14
C MET A 371 7.13 18.75 8.03
N VAL A 372 6.28 19.75 8.28
CA VAL A 372 6.66 21.15 8.26
C VAL A 372 6.84 21.63 9.68
N PHE A 373 7.99 22.23 9.99
CA PHE A 373 8.31 22.68 11.32
C PHE A 373 7.81 24.11 11.57
N GLN A 374 7.59 24.43 12.85
CA GLN A 374 7.27 25.76 13.33
C GLN A 374 8.41 26.72 13.01
N GLN A 375 8.06 27.96 12.72
CA GLN A 375 9.06 29.02 12.62
C GLN A 375 9.66 29.29 14.00
N ALA A 376 10.95 29.65 14.03
CA ALA A 376 11.59 30.06 15.27
C ALA A 376 10.85 31.30 15.82
N PRO A 377 10.45 31.30 17.10
CA PRO A 377 9.65 32.39 17.67
C PRO A 377 10.43 33.71 17.75
N HIS A 378 11.76 33.63 17.73
CA HIS A 378 12.64 34.78 17.65
C HIS A 378 13.82 34.49 16.72
N LEU A 379 14.06 35.40 15.78
CA LEU A 379 15.20 35.40 14.89
C LEU A 379 16.03 36.66 15.21
N PRO A 380 17.33 36.56 15.51
CA PRO A 380 18.19 37.72 15.75
C PRO A 380 18.61 38.43 14.44
N PHE A 381 17.91 38.15 13.33
CA PHE A 381 18.18 38.67 11.99
C PHE A 381 17.21 39.81 11.66
N SER A 382 17.57 40.70 10.73
CA SER A 382 16.63 41.71 10.24
C SER A 382 15.52 41.06 9.40
N GLU A 383 14.35 41.70 9.27
CA GLU A 383 13.28 41.17 8.42
C GLU A 383 13.74 40.99 6.96
N THR A 384 14.60 41.89 6.46
CA THR A 384 15.21 41.77 5.12
C THR A 384 16.22 40.63 5.01
N ASP A 385 16.86 40.22 6.11
CA ASP A 385 17.83 39.11 6.09
C ASP A 385 17.13 37.76 5.89
N THR A 386 15.83 37.66 6.23
CA THR A 386 15.05 36.41 6.26
C THR A 386 13.81 36.45 5.36
N GLU A 387 13.72 37.40 4.44
CA GLU A 387 12.56 37.58 3.55
C GLU A 387 12.26 36.31 2.73
N GLU A 388 13.31 35.59 2.31
CA GLU A 388 13.22 34.33 1.56
C GLU A 388 13.31 33.08 2.44
N LEU A 389 13.33 33.22 3.78
CA LEU A 389 13.40 32.09 4.70
C LEU A 389 12.00 31.47 4.87
N GLY A 390 11.85 30.24 4.39
CA GLY A 390 10.62 29.47 4.55
C GLY A 390 10.55 28.74 5.89
N GLN A 391 9.61 27.79 5.99
CA GLN A 391 9.60 26.83 7.09
C GLN A 391 10.56 25.68 6.79
N ASN A 392 11.32 25.28 7.81
CA ASN A 392 12.06 24.03 7.77
C ASN A 392 11.09 22.87 7.47
N ALA A 393 11.55 21.88 6.73
CA ALA A 393 10.73 20.70 6.41
C ALA A 393 11.57 19.44 6.34
N LEU A 394 10.98 18.33 6.79
CA LEU A 394 11.49 16.98 6.54
C LEU A 394 10.53 16.28 5.58
N VAL A 395 11.00 15.94 4.40
CA VAL A 395 10.20 15.35 3.32
C VAL A 395 10.70 13.94 3.04
N MET A 396 9.83 12.96 3.20
CA MET A 396 10.09 11.56 2.89
C MET A 396 9.35 11.21 1.61
N ARG A 397 10.09 11.03 0.51
CA ARG A 397 9.54 10.61 -0.78
C ARG A 397 9.47 9.09 -0.83
N VAL A 398 8.24 8.59 -0.93
CA VAL A 398 7.93 7.16 -1.00
C VAL A 398 8.07 6.63 -2.43
N GLN A 399 7.67 7.42 -3.43
CA GLN A 399 7.85 7.14 -4.87
C GLN A 399 7.39 8.35 -5.72
N PRO A 400 7.83 8.50 -6.98
CA PRO A 400 9.11 7.99 -7.48
C PRO A 400 10.28 8.69 -6.77
N ASP A 401 11.51 8.34 -7.14
CA ASP A 401 12.74 8.96 -6.64
C ASP A 401 12.81 8.90 -5.11
N GLU A 402 12.75 7.66 -4.62
CA GLU A 402 12.79 7.30 -3.22
C GLU A 402 13.92 8.03 -2.47
N GLY A 403 13.58 8.74 -1.39
CA GLY A 403 14.56 9.57 -0.71
C GLY A 403 14.04 10.42 0.43
N ILE A 404 14.95 11.17 1.05
CA ILE A 404 14.68 12.10 2.15
C ILE A 404 15.27 13.45 1.78
N THR A 405 14.50 14.52 1.96
CA THR A 405 14.94 15.90 1.80
C THR A 405 14.74 16.65 3.11
N VAL A 406 15.79 17.28 3.61
CA VAL A 406 15.73 18.24 4.72
C VAL A 406 15.88 19.64 4.15
N ARG A 407 14.86 20.47 4.32
CA ARG A 407 14.90 21.90 3.97
C ARG A 407 15.17 22.75 5.20
N PHE A 408 16.14 23.65 5.11
CA PHE A 408 16.52 24.57 6.18
C PHE A 408 17.15 25.86 5.62
N GLY A 409 17.20 26.92 6.43
CA GLY A 409 17.84 28.18 6.06
C GLY A 409 19.36 28.11 6.08
N SER A 410 20.02 28.68 5.06
CA SER A 410 21.47 28.85 5.01
C SER A 410 21.85 30.24 4.52
N LYS A 411 22.99 30.75 4.98
CA LYS A 411 23.53 32.04 4.54
C LYS A 411 23.94 31.96 3.07
N VAL A 412 23.46 32.91 2.26
CA VAL A 412 23.91 33.11 0.89
C VAL A 412 25.38 33.58 0.89
N PRO A 413 26.28 32.94 0.12
CA PRO A 413 27.65 33.41 -0.03
C PRO A 413 27.69 34.87 -0.52
N GLY A 414 28.19 35.77 0.31
CA GLY A 414 28.17 37.20 0.03
C GLY A 414 28.52 38.06 1.25
N THR A 415 28.52 39.38 1.02
CA THR A 415 28.81 40.39 2.04
C THR A 415 27.59 40.75 2.88
N SER A 416 26.38 40.59 2.35
CA SER A 416 25.12 40.75 3.07
C SER A 416 24.84 39.54 3.98
N MET A 417 24.07 39.77 5.05
CA MET A 417 23.47 38.70 5.84
C MET A 417 22.12 38.38 5.22
N GLU A 418 22.08 37.37 4.35
CA GLU A 418 20.87 36.95 3.67
C GLU A 418 20.74 35.43 3.83
N ILE A 419 19.57 34.98 4.27
CA ILE A 419 19.27 33.59 4.56
C ILE A 419 18.20 33.12 3.59
N ARG A 420 18.47 32.01 2.91
CA ARG A 420 17.56 31.37 1.96
C ARG A 420 17.40 29.89 2.27
N ASP A 421 16.28 29.32 1.85
CA ASP A 421 16.05 27.88 1.93
C ASP A 421 17.06 27.12 1.06
N VAL A 422 17.70 26.12 1.65
CA VAL A 422 18.51 25.12 0.96
C VAL A 422 18.00 23.71 1.29
N ASN A 423 18.30 22.75 0.41
CA ASN A 423 17.95 21.35 0.59
C ASN A 423 19.20 20.52 0.84
N MET A 424 19.09 19.57 1.76
CA MET A 424 19.99 18.42 1.86
C MET A 424 19.21 17.17 1.44
N ASP A 425 19.68 16.54 0.37
CA ASP A 425 18.99 15.42 -0.28
C ASP A 425 19.74 14.10 -0.07
N PHE A 426 18.96 13.07 0.22
CA PHE A 426 19.36 11.68 0.21
C PHE A 426 18.47 10.93 -0.79
N ALA A 427 19.09 10.23 -1.74
CA ALA A 427 18.39 9.43 -2.75
C ALA A 427 18.83 7.96 -2.68
N TYR A 428 17.86 7.04 -2.68
CA TYR A 428 18.12 5.60 -2.61
C TYR A 428 18.92 5.10 -3.83
N GLY A 429 18.52 5.52 -5.03
CA GLY A 429 19.16 5.07 -6.27
C GLY A 429 20.63 5.49 -6.42
N GLU A 430 21.07 6.52 -5.68
CA GLU A 430 22.47 6.95 -5.66
C GLU A 430 23.25 6.28 -4.51
N SER A 431 22.59 6.02 -3.39
CA SER A 431 23.24 5.53 -2.16
C SER A 431 23.32 4.01 -2.05
N PHE A 432 22.43 3.28 -2.73
CA PHE A 432 22.39 1.83 -2.74
C PHE A 432 22.40 1.29 -4.16
N THR A 433 23.25 0.28 -4.41
CA THR A 433 23.43 -0.34 -5.73
C THR A 433 22.39 -1.41 -6.06
N GLU A 434 21.44 -1.69 -5.18
CA GLU A 434 20.40 -2.70 -5.37
C GLU A 434 19.05 -2.03 -5.62
N THR A 435 18.37 -2.43 -6.69
CA THR A 435 16.97 -2.06 -6.90
C THR A 435 16.08 -2.71 -5.85
N SER A 436 15.33 -1.90 -5.11
CA SER A 436 14.34 -2.38 -4.16
C SER A 436 13.36 -3.38 -4.82
N PRO A 437 13.02 -4.48 -4.12
CA PRO A 437 11.98 -5.42 -4.57
C PRO A 437 10.67 -4.69 -4.92
N GLU A 438 9.91 -5.26 -5.84
CA GLU A 438 8.54 -4.77 -6.06
C GLU A 438 7.67 -5.09 -4.82
N ALA A 439 6.68 -4.25 -4.52
CA ALA A 439 5.85 -4.42 -3.32
C ALA A 439 5.21 -5.82 -3.22
N TYR A 440 4.73 -6.39 -4.32
CA TYR A 440 4.15 -7.73 -4.36
C TYR A 440 5.19 -8.83 -4.17
N GLU A 441 6.42 -8.65 -4.65
CA GLU A 441 7.52 -9.58 -4.40
C GLU A 441 7.74 -9.71 -2.90
N ARG A 442 7.84 -8.57 -2.21
CA ARG A 442 8.04 -8.54 -0.77
C ARG A 442 6.84 -9.11 0.00
N LEU A 443 5.64 -8.64 -0.32
CA LEU A 443 4.43 -9.07 0.39
C LEU A 443 4.17 -10.57 0.20
N LEU A 444 4.34 -11.11 -1.02
CA LEU A 444 4.22 -12.55 -1.25
C LEU A 444 5.21 -13.33 -0.39
N LEU A 445 6.48 -12.92 -0.35
CA LEU A 445 7.47 -13.57 0.50
C LEU A 445 7.09 -13.51 1.99
N ASP A 446 6.65 -12.35 2.47
CA ASP A 446 6.22 -12.18 3.86
C ASP A 446 4.99 -13.04 4.20
N VAL A 447 4.04 -13.22 3.25
CA VAL A 447 2.94 -14.19 3.38
C VAL A 447 3.47 -15.61 3.49
N LEU A 448 4.43 -16.03 2.66
CA LEU A 448 4.94 -17.41 2.65
C LEU A 448 5.84 -17.72 3.85
N ILE A 449 6.50 -16.71 4.41
CA ILE A 449 7.22 -16.82 5.69
C ILE A 449 6.22 -16.82 6.86
N GLY A 450 5.14 -16.03 6.75
CA GLY A 450 4.18 -15.80 7.82
C GLY A 450 4.60 -14.67 8.75
N ASP A 451 5.37 -13.70 8.24
CA ASP A 451 5.80 -12.55 9.01
C ASP A 451 4.89 -11.35 8.73
N PRO A 452 4.13 -10.85 9.71
CA PRO A 452 2.99 -10.02 9.37
C PRO A 452 3.13 -8.50 9.63
N PRO A 453 4.30 -7.84 9.76
CA PRO A 453 4.34 -6.42 10.18
C PRO A 453 3.68 -5.48 9.16
N LEU A 454 3.61 -5.89 7.89
CA LEU A 454 3.15 -5.05 6.78
C LEU A 454 1.69 -5.28 6.37
N PHE A 455 0.95 -6.16 7.05
CA PHE A 455 -0.45 -6.43 6.70
C PHE A 455 -1.37 -5.80 7.74
N PRO A 456 -2.31 -4.92 7.34
CA PRO A 456 -3.28 -4.35 8.26
C PRO A 456 -4.14 -5.44 8.92
N ARG A 457 -4.32 -5.32 10.23
CA ARG A 457 -5.33 -6.11 10.97
C ARG A 457 -6.74 -5.60 10.69
N GLN A 458 -7.74 -6.42 11.00
CA GLN A 458 -9.16 -6.03 10.99
C GLN A 458 -9.37 -4.68 11.68
N GLU A 459 -8.86 -4.55 12.91
CA GLU A 459 -9.01 -3.34 13.73
C GLU A 459 -8.48 -2.10 13.00
N GLU A 460 -7.33 -2.18 12.34
CA GLU A 460 -6.78 -1.06 11.57
C GLU A 460 -7.69 -0.66 10.40
N VAL A 461 -8.27 -1.65 9.69
CA VAL A 461 -9.21 -1.41 8.58
C VAL A 461 -10.50 -0.76 9.09
N GLU A 462 -11.06 -1.27 10.18
CA GLU A 462 -12.29 -0.74 10.78
C GLU A 462 -12.09 0.67 11.34
N LEU A 463 -10.97 0.93 12.03
CA LEU A 463 -10.64 2.28 12.49
C LEU A 463 -10.48 3.24 11.30
N SER A 464 -9.88 2.78 10.21
CA SER A 464 -9.76 3.58 8.99
C SER A 464 -11.12 3.92 8.37
N TRP A 465 -12.07 2.98 8.38
CA TRP A 465 -13.45 3.26 7.97
C TRP A 465 -14.18 4.18 8.94
N ARG A 466 -14.00 4.04 10.25
CA ARG A 466 -14.58 4.96 11.24
C ARG A 466 -14.13 6.41 11.05
N ILE A 467 -12.95 6.63 10.49
CA ILE A 467 -12.44 7.96 10.12
C ILE A 467 -13.09 8.44 8.82
N LEU A 468 -13.19 7.56 7.81
CA LEU A 468 -13.62 7.99 6.48
C LEU A 468 -15.15 8.04 6.29
N ASP A 469 -15.90 7.14 6.91
CA ASP A 469 -17.36 7.03 6.74
C ASP A 469 -18.10 8.35 6.98
N PRO A 470 -17.83 9.13 8.05
CA PRO A 470 -18.50 10.41 8.26
C PRO A 470 -18.25 11.43 7.14
N ILE A 471 -17.06 11.38 6.51
CA ILE A 471 -16.69 12.26 5.40
C ILE A 471 -17.47 11.85 4.14
N GLU A 472 -17.52 10.55 3.84
CA GLU A 472 -18.27 10.00 2.72
C GLU A 472 -19.78 10.25 2.84
N GLU A 473 -20.35 10.06 4.03
CA GLU A 473 -21.75 10.35 4.33
C GLU A 473 -22.07 11.84 4.14
N PHE A 474 -21.21 12.72 4.65
CA PHE A 474 -21.34 14.15 4.45
C PHE A 474 -21.29 14.52 2.97
N TRP A 475 -20.32 14.02 2.23
CA TRP A 475 -20.18 14.26 0.79
C TRP A 475 -21.36 13.73 -0.03
N ALA A 476 -21.91 12.57 0.35
CA ALA A 476 -23.11 12.02 -0.28
C ALA A 476 -24.37 12.86 -0.01
N SER A 477 -24.46 13.48 1.19
CA SER A 477 -25.57 14.37 1.56
C SER A 477 -25.53 15.73 0.88
N ARG A 478 -24.36 16.14 0.36
CA ARG A 478 -24.15 17.42 -0.31
C ARG A 478 -24.21 17.27 -1.84
N GLY A 479 -24.59 18.36 -2.49
CA GLY A 479 -24.42 18.51 -3.94
C GLY A 479 -23.10 19.22 -4.26
N GLY A 480 -22.54 18.95 -5.43
CA GLY A 480 -21.33 19.64 -5.92
C GLY A 480 -20.07 18.78 -5.88
N LEU A 481 -19.25 18.99 -6.91
CA LEU A 481 -17.90 18.49 -7.08
C LEU A 481 -17.15 19.59 -7.81
N ASP A 482 -16.02 20.03 -7.27
CA ASP A 482 -15.23 21.02 -7.97
C ASP A 482 -14.55 20.38 -9.18
N GLN A 483 -14.62 21.07 -10.30
CA GLN A 483 -13.88 20.66 -11.49
C GLN A 483 -12.47 21.20 -11.40
N TYR A 484 -11.48 20.37 -11.70
CA TYR A 484 -10.09 20.79 -11.80
C TYR A 484 -9.47 20.36 -13.12
N LYS A 485 -8.63 21.22 -13.70
CA LYS A 485 -8.03 20.95 -15.00
C LYS A 485 -7.02 19.80 -14.90
N SER A 486 -7.12 18.81 -15.79
CA SER A 486 -6.10 17.76 -15.93
C SER A 486 -4.71 18.36 -16.17
N GLY A 487 -3.70 17.84 -15.46
CA GLY A 487 -2.33 18.35 -15.40
C GLY A 487 -2.09 19.46 -14.37
N GLY A 488 -3.14 19.87 -13.64
CA GLY A 488 -3.06 20.87 -12.57
C GLY A 488 -2.71 20.29 -11.20
N TYR A 489 -2.98 21.06 -10.15
CA TYR A 489 -2.62 20.73 -8.76
C TYR A 489 -3.78 20.19 -7.91
N GLY A 490 -5.00 20.21 -8.46
CA GLY A 490 -6.24 19.88 -7.76
C GLY A 490 -7.27 21.01 -7.89
N PRO A 491 -8.42 20.89 -7.22
CA PRO A 491 -9.46 21.92 -7.17
C PRO A 491 -9.11 23.06 -6.20
N ASP A 492 -9.66 24.25 -6.45
CA ASP A 492 -9.43 25.44 -5.63
C ASP A 492 -9.85 25.24 -4.16
N SER A 493 -10.92 24.46 -3.90
CA SER A 493 -11.33 24.13 -2.53
C SER A 493 -10.26 23.40 -1.71
N ALA A 494 -9.34 22.68 -2.35
CA ALA A 494 -8.23 22.05 -1.66
C ALA A 494 -7.20 23.08 -1.20
N ASP A 495 -6.97 24.15 -1.96
CA ASP A 495 -6.11 25.26 -1.56
C ASP A 495 -6.79 26.11 -0.48
N GLU A 496 -8.10 26.35 -0.60
CA GLU A 496 -8.89 27.03 0.43
C GLU A 496 -8.86 26.30 1.77
N LEU A 497 -8.92 24.96 1.76
CA LEU A 497 -8.79 24.12 2.95
C LEU A 497 -7.49 24.42 3.73
N MET A 498 -6.36 24.57 3.03
CA MET A 498 -5.08 24.92 3.65
C MET A 498 -5.04 26.39 4.07
N ALA A 499 -5.55 27.29 3.22
CA ALA A 499 -5.52 28.73 3.45
C ALA A 499 -6.30 29.15 4.70
N ARG A 500 -7.36 28.42 5.07
CA ARG A 500 -8.12 28.63 6.32
C ARG A 500 -7.24 28.56 7.57
N ASP A 501 -6.18 27.76 7.53
CA ASP A 501 -5.21 27.67 8.62
C ASP A 501 -3.92 28.47 8.35
N GLY A 502 -3.90 29.33 7.32
CA GLY A 502 -2.73 30.11 6.93
C GLY A 502 -1.60 29.28 6.29
N ARG A 503 -1.93 28.10 5.74
CA ARG A 503 -0.97 27.14 5.19
C ARG A 503 -1.15 26.98 3.69
N THR A 504 -0.17 26.36 3.04
CA THR A 504 -0.23 26.02 1.61
C THR A 504 0.25 24.60 1.39
N TRP A 505 -0.30 23.94 0.37
CA TRP A 505 0.22 22.65 -0.06
C TRP A 505 1.63 22.78 -0.60
N ARG A 506 2.46 21.76 -0.34
CA ARG A 506 3.70 21.59 -1.08
C ARG A 506 3.41 21.42 -2.57
N ARG A 507 4.25 22.02 -3.40
CA ARG A 507 4.09 21.95 -4.85
C ARG A 507 4.38 20.54 -5.37
N LEU A 508 3.48 20.07 -6.23
CA LEU A 508 3.72 18.93 -7.14
C LEU A 508 4.63 19.38 -8.29
#